data_AF-A0A5Q0H6I1-F1
#
_entry.id   AF-A0A5Q0H6I1-F1
#
_cell.length_a   1.000
_cell.length_b   1.000
_cell.length_c   1.000
_cell.angle_alpha   90.00
_cell.angle_beta   90.00
_cell.angle_gamma   90.00
#
_symmetry.space_group_name_H-M   'P 1'
#
loop_
_entity.id
_entity.type
_entity.pdbx_description
1 polymer ?
#
loop_
_entity_poly.entity_id
_entity_poly.type
_entity_poly.pdbx_seq_one_letter_code
_entity_poly.pdbx_strand_id
1 'polypeptide(L)'
;MTSRDPDPEEVYRHALRLDERTRTVTDRFGWSALLVGDRSLAGRGLPERYRADLRARAGDRVRFAFSCPDGGLPFARRLGVDEHVPCLVVLTDVEDTGAHVLPIADRTADDVHRLLRSWVDDHHEANRERLERWTGVERELHRLLGSLSGSLRAVRDWSAEQRAGRRRLRRLAELVREPPHDLAALDVLLADPLLGPLADALSTCRARVAESDGVLAARRRVVDAAGRLAGADAPSTVRQVLADLVADTAARRALSAETLSAARSAFTGDDDPEDFRRWREGNRPLFAMPVFTAARQSWRWIAEQGREPGETPRRHGQRDFAAFTRALAAQPLADPGAAADAVLDALAAHHDVTDDAEWAGATAGFHAYLVDAISRLRSSAPPGFALVGHCLPGFPPPVRPLDERERGLRDGLARLLERDAGAAGEAEEERRAALAAVPAVAEEFRVDLAARSATATPPEPTGRAELTALEELAGVLDEYDDAVRSAAHPHVADPSVIPVEGRVSACEAAGVRGGRLAVDVLREEVARTVEEYRRVVARFHSTSPRNVVP
;
A
#
# COMPACT_ATOMS: atom_id res chain seq x y z
N MET A 1 25.58 16.37 46.82
CA MET A 1 25.06 15.56 45.70
C MET A 1 24.47 14.29 46.28
N THR A 2 23.15 14.19 46.33
CA THR A 2 22.43 13.00 46.79
C THR A 2 22.67 11.88 45.77
N SER A 3 23.59 10.96 46.11
CA SER A 3 23.85 9.71 45.40
C SER A 3 22.55 8.94 45.27
N ARG A 4 21.90 8.99 44.09
CA ARG A 4 20.81 8.08 43.76
C ARG A 4 21.43 6.69 43.68
N ASP A 5 20.93 5.75 44.48
CA ASP A 5 21.39 4.37 44.37
C ASP A 5 21.13 3.88 42.92
N PRO A 6 22.12 3.27 42.26
CA PRO A 6 22.00 2.81 40.89
C PRO A 6 20.88 1.76 40.79
N ASP A 7 20.15 1.78 39.66
CA ASP A 7 19.13 0.79 39.37
C ASP A 7 19.76 -0.61 39.44
N PRO A 8 19.16 -1.60 40.15
CA PRO A 8 19.63 -2.98 40.14
C PRO A 8 19.96 -3.50 38.74
N GLU A 9 19.19 -3.12 37.71
CA GLU A 9 19.49 -3.50 36.33
C GLU A 9 20.85 -2.94 35.86
N GLU A 10 21.15 -1.66 36.13
CA GLU A 10 22.44 -1.05 35.79
C GLU A 10 23.60 -1.72 36.52
N VAL A 11 23.42 -2.07 37.80
CA VAL A 11 24.42 -2.80 38.59
C VAL A 11 24.70 -4.17 37.99
N TYR A 12 23.66 -4.91 37.61
CA TYR A 12 23.81 -6.21 36.97
C TYR A 12 24.43 -6.09 35.59
N ARG A 13 24.00 -5.12 34.77
CA ARG A 13 24.61 -4.88 33.45
C ARG A 13 26.09 -4.52 33.58
N HIS A 14 26.48 -3.74 34.58
CA HIS A 14 27.88 -3.41 34.83
C HIS A 14 28.70 -4.65 35.24
N ALA A 15 28.19 -5.43 36.21
CA ALA A 15 28.82 -6.67 36.67
C ALA A 15 28.98 -7.69 35.53
N LEU A 16 27.97 -7.77 34.65
CA LEU A 16 27.89 -8.71 33.55
C LEU A 16 28.46 -8.14 32.24
N ARG A 17 29.14 -6.97 32.26
CA ARG A 17 29.74 -6.36 31.05
C ARG A 17 28.75 -6.16 29.89
N LEU A 18 27.51 -5.82 30.22
CA LEU A 18 26.40 -5.53 29.30
C LEU A 18 26.13 -4.02 29.17
N ASP A 19 26.88 -3.18 29.89
CA ASP A 19 26.71 -1.73 30.00
C ASP A 19 27.43 -0.92 28.90
N GLU A 20 28.43 -1.50 28.24
CA GLU A 20 29.22 -0.81 27.23
C GLU A 20 28.69 -1.01 25.79
N ARG A 21 28.61 0.09 25.04
CA ARG A 21 28.38 0.09 23.58
C ARG A 21 29.61 -0.40 22.79
N THR A 22 30.73 -0.63 23.46
CA THR A 22 32.01 -1.04 22.89
C THR A 22 32.57 -2.21 23.70
N ARG A 23 31.84 -3.34 23.74
CA ARG A 23 32.43 -4.60 24.21
C ARG A 23 33.75 -4.82 23.45
N THR A 24 34.83 -4.93 24.20
CA THR A 24 36.16 -5.14 23.63
C THR A 24 36.43 -6.63 23.52
N VAL A 25 37.35 -7.00 22.63
CA VAL A 25 37.74 -8.40 22.52
C VAL A 25 38.33 -8.88 23.84
N THR A 26 38.88 -8.00 24.68
CA THR A 26 39.56 -8.38 25.92
C THR A 26 38.66 -8.48 27.16
N ASP A 27 37.33 -8.37 27.01
CA ASP A 27 36.38 -8.47 28.12
C ASP A 27 36.35 -9.85 28.82
N ARG A 28 36.74 -10.94 28.14
CA ARG A 28 36.83 -12.29 28.74
C ARG A 28 38.07 -12.55 29.59
N PHE A 29 39.07 -11.65 29.59
CA PHE A 29 40.26 -11.81 30.45
C PHE A 29 40.01 -11.41 31.91
N GLY A 30 38.87 -10.77 32.16
CA GLY A 30 38.52 -10.22 33.44
C GLY A 30 37.68 -11.14 34.31
N TRP A 31 37.39 -10.68 35.52
CA TRP A 31 36.35 -11.24 36.35
C TRP A 31 35.57 -10.13 37.03
N SER A 32 34.36 -10.44 37.46
CA SER A 32 33.47 -9.49 38.10
C SER A 32 33.05 -10.04 39.46
N ALA A 33 33.17 -9.24 40.52
CA ALA A 33 32.60 -9.55 41.82
C ALA A 33 31.38 -8.68 42.10
N LEU A 34 30.26 -9.34 42.34
CA LEU A 34 29.00 -8.75 42.74
C LEU A 34 28.77 -9.04 44.22
N LEU A 35 28.74 -7.98 45.04
CA LEU A 35 28.29 -8.10 46.42
C LEU A 35 26.78 -8.30 46.44
N VAL A 36 26.36 -9.46 46.94
CA VAL A 36 24.97 -9.76 47.25
C VAL A 36 24.81 -9.70 48.76
N GLY A 37 24.50 -8.50 49.24
CA GLY A 37 24.44 -8.19 50.66
C GLY A 37 23.04 -8.27 51.26
N ASP A 38 23.01 -8.37 52.58
CA ASP A 38 21.87 -8.15 53.45
C ASP A 38 22.08 -6.85 54.28
N ARG A 39 21.42 -6.71 55.43
CA ARG A 39 21.63 -5.55 56.33
C ARG A 39 22.79 -5.72 57.32
N SER A 40 23.65 -6.73 57.14
CA SER A 40 24.80 -6.96 58.01
C SER A 40 25.84 -5.82 57.95
N LEU A 41 26.64 -5.71 59.02
CA LEU A 41 27.72 -4.73 59.11
C LEU A 41 28.79 -4.91 58.02
N ALA A 42 29.07 -6.16 57.63
CA ALA A 42 29.99 -6.48 56.55
C ALA A 42 29.44 -6.05 55.18
N GLY A 43 28.17 -6.36 54.90
CA GLY A 43 27.50 -6.02 53.64
C GLY A 43 27.35 -4.52 53.40
N ARG A 44 27.11 -3.72 54.46
CA ARG A 44 27.04 -2.24 54.38
C ARG A 44 28.40 -1.56 54.45
N GLY A 45 29.28 -2.04 55.33
CA GLY A 45 30.57 -1.40 55.58
C GLY A 45 31.55 -1.48 54.41
N LEU A 46 31.51 -2.57 53.64
CA LEU A 46 32.45 -2.78 52.52
C LEU A 46 32.23 -1.76 51.37
N PRO A 47 31.01 -1.58 50.81
CA PRO A 47 30.78 -0.58 49.77
C PRO A 47 30.98 0.86 50.25
N GLU A 48 30.59 1.19 51.49
CA GLU A 48 30.69 2.55 52.04
C GLU A 48 32.15 3.00 52.21
N ARG A 49 33.03 2.08 52.62
CA ARG A 49 34.43 2.40 52.94
C ARG A 49 35.39 2.19 51.77
N TYR A 50 35.17 1.15 50.96
CA TYR A 50 36.21 0.64 50.06
C TYR A 50 35.84 0.64 48.58
N ARG A 51 34.61 1.03 48.20
CA ARG A 51 34.16 1.06 46.79
C ARG A 51 35.09 1.87 45.88
N ALA A 52 35.56 3.03 46.33
CA ALA A 52 36.42 3.90 45.52
C ALA A 52 37.80 3.28 45.29
N ASP A 53 38.42 2.70 46.32
CA ASP A 53 39.73 2.06 46.22
C ASP A 53 39.67 0.79 45.36
N LEU A 54 38.69 -0.08 45.60
CA LEU A 54 38.51 -1.31 44.81
C LEU A 54 38.30 -0.97 43.33
N ARG A 55 37.45 0.02 43.00
CA ARG A 55 37.26 0.45 41.60
C ARG A 55 38.51 1.05 40.97
N ALA A 56 39.26 1.87 41.71
CA ALA A 56 40.49 2.48 41.21
C ALA A 56 41.57 1.43 40.90
N ARG A 57 41.62 0.33 41.67
CA ARG A 57 42.58 -0.76 41.48
C ARG A 57 42.18 -1.78 40.42
N ALA A 58 40.89 -2.04 40.27
CA ALA A 58 40.37 -3.09 39.41
C ALA A 58 40.61 -2.84 37.90
N GLY A 59 40.77 -1.58 37.50
CA GLY A 59 40.89 -1.16 36.11
C GLY A 59 39.69 -1.62 35.26
N ASP A 60 39.91 -1.86 33.96
CA ASP A 60 38.85 -2.33 33.05
C ASP A 60 38.64 -3.87 33.10
N ARG A 61 39.57 -4.58 33.75
CA ARG A 61 39.66 -6.04 33.74
C ARG A 61 39.01 -6.68 34.95
N VAL A 62 39.06 -6.08 36.13
CA VAL A 62 38.27 -6.55 37.27
C VAL A 62 37.11 -5.58 37.47
N ARG A 63 35.89 -6.10 37.71
CA ARG A 63 34.72 -5.24 37.97
C ARG A 63 34.14 -5.52 39.34
N PHE A 64 33.91 -4.46 40.11
CA PHE A 64 33.25 -4.54 41.40
C PHE A 64 31.88 -3.86 41.32
N ALA A 65 30.84 -4.68 41.48
CA ALA A 65 29.46 -4.26 41.52
C ALA A 65 28.89 -4.51 42.93
N PHE A 66 28.07 -3.59 43.40
CA PHE A 66 27.50 -3.65 44.75
C PHE A 66 25.98 -3.52 44.62
N SER A 67 25.26 -4.63 44.86
CA SER A 67 23.80 -4.63 44.83
C SER A 67 23.23 -4.05 46.12
N CYS A 68 22.07 -3.41 46.04
CA CYS A 68 21.36 -2.93 47.21
C CYS A 68 20.82 -4.10 48.05
N PRO A 69 20.73 -3.96 49.39
CA PRO A 69 20.30 -5.05 50.30
C PRO A 69 18.96 -5.70 49.93
N ASP A 70 18.04 -4.91 49.35
CA ASP A 70 16.68 -5.37 49.02
C ASP A 70 16.58 -5.93 47.58
N GLY A 71 17.58 -5.69 46.72
CA GLY A 71 17.58 -6.08 45.29
C GLY A 71 18.43 -7.31 44.94
N GLY A 72 19.37 -7.70 45.82
CA GLY A 72 20.30 -8.82 45.58
C GLY A 72 19.74 -10.21 45.86
N LEU A 73 18.79 -10.34 46.79
CA LEU A 73 18.25 -11.65 47.21
C LEU A 73 17.50 -12.41 46.10
N PRO A 74 16.66 -11.76 45.25
CA PRO A 74 16.04 -12.42 44.11
C PRO A 74 17.04 -12.91 43.05
N PHE A 75 18.18 -12.23 42.91
CA PHE A 75 19.28 -12.66 42.04
C PHE A 75 19.96 -13.91 42.62
N ALA A 76 20.35 -13.87 43.91
CA ALA A 76 20.98 -15.02 44.58
C ALA A 76 20.10 -16.27 44.57
N ARG A 77 18.79 -16.14 44.81
CA ARG A 77 17.85 -17.28 44.75
C ARG A 77 17.75 -17.91 43.36
N ARG A 78 17.73 -17.09 42.30
CA ARG A 78 17.69 -17.58 40.92
C ARG A 78 18.99 -18.27 40.55
N LEU A 79 20.12 -17.70 40.97
CA LEU A 79 21.44 -18.29 40.75
C LEU A 79 21.67 -19.56 41.60
N GLY A 80 20.98 -19.70 42.74
CA GLY A 80 21.07 -20.84 43.66
C GLY A 80 22.10 -20.66 44.79
N VAL A 81 22.40 -19.42 45.17
CA VAL A 81 23.44 -19.06 46.16
C VAL A 81 22.87 -18.37 47.41
N ASP A 82 21.55 -18.44 47.62
CA ASP A 82 20.85 -17.70 48.66
C ASP A 82 21.20 -18.14 50.09
N GLU A 83 21.67 -19.37 50.27
CA GLU A 83 22.16 -19.88 51.57
C GLU A 83 23.48 -19.24 52.03
N HIS A 84 24.20 -18.58 51.13
CA HIS A 84 25.49 -17.95 51.43
C HIS A 84 25.39 -16.43 51.68
N VAL A 85 24.20 -15.83 51.54
CA VAL A 85 24.00 -14.39 51.70
C VAL A 85 24.20 -13.97 53.17
N PRO A 86 25.00 -12.93 53.48
CA PRO A 86 25.72 -12.05 52.56
C PRO A 86 26.97 -12.71 51.96
N CYS A 87 27.13 -12.58 50.64
CA CYS A 87 28.25 -13.15 49.89
C CYS A 87 28.73 -12.24 48.75
N LEU A 88 29.95 -12.50 48.28
CA LEU A 88 30.43 -12.03 46.98
C LEU A 88 30.24 -13.14 45.95
N VAL A 89 29.52 -12.83 44.88
CA VAL A 89 29.40 -13.69 43.70
C VAL A 89 30.43 -13.24 42.68
N VAL A 90 31.39 -14.10 42.38
CA VAL A 90 32.48 -13.87 41.45
C VAL A 90 32.22 -14.62 40.15
N LEU A 91 32.25 -13.91 39.04
CA LEU A 91 31.96 -14.39 37.69
C LEU A 91 33.20 -14.21 36.82
N THR A 92 33.69 -15.29 36.22
CA THR A 92 34.84 -15.30 35.29
C THR A 92 34.40 -15.22 33.84
N ASP A 93 33.25 -15.80 33.51
CA ASP A 93 32.54 -15.62 32.25
C ASP A 93 31.07 -15.29 32.54
N VAL A 94 30.51 -14.39 31.75
CA VAL A 94 29.15 -13.86 31.90
C VAL A 94 28.11 -14.85 31.36
N GLU A 95 28.52 -15.72 30.43
CA GLU A 95 27.66 -16.72 29.79
C GLU A 95 27.79 -18.12 30.41
N ASP A 96 28.76 -18.33 31.32
CA ASP A 96 28.91 -19.58 32.06
C ASP A 96 27.85 -19.70 33.17
N THR A 97 27.43 -20.94 33.42
CA THR A 97 26.59 -21.33 34.56
C THR A 97 27.40 -21.46 35.86
N GLY A 98 28.73 -21.57 35.77
CA GLY A 98 29.61 -21.60 36.93
C GLY A 98 29.75 -20.23 37.60
N ALA A 99 29.45 -20.15 38.90
CA ALA A 99 29.72 -18.98 39.73
C ALA A 99 30.60 -19.36 40.92
N HIS A 100 31.42 -18.44 41.40
CA HIS A 100 32.23 -18.63 42.60
C HIS A 100 31.69 -17.76 43.71
N VAL A 101 31.48 -18.32 44.90
CA VAL A 101 30.86 -17.61 46.01
C VAL A 101 31.83 -17.51 47.17
N LEU A 102 32.05 -16.30 47.68
CA LEU A 102 32.73 -16.07 48.95
C LEU A 102 31.69 -15.65 50.00
N PRO A 103 31.35 -16.53 50.96
CA PRO A 103 30.54 -16.15 52.11
C PRO A 103 31.30 -15.13 52.98
N ILE A 104 30.61 -14.06 53.39
CA ILE A 104 31.23 -12.97 54.18
C ILE A 104 30.53 -12.69 55.51
N ALA A 105 29.55 -13.53 55.89
CA ALA A 105 28.78 -13.36 57.13
C ALA A 105 29.68 -13.21 58.39
N ASP A 106 30.76 -13.99 58.46
CA ASP A 106 31.69 -14.01 59.61
C ASP A 106 32.96 -13.15 59.41
N ARG A 107 32.99 -12.29 58.38
CA ARG A 107 34.17 -11.48 58.04
C ARG A 107 33.92 -9.99 58.26
N THR A 108 34.97 -9.26 58.65
CA THR A 108 34.90 -7.80 58.70
C THR A 108 35.04 -7.21 57.30
N ALA A 109 34.55 -5.98 57.09
CA ALA A 109 34.73 -5.27 55.82
C ALA A 109 36.21 -5.11 55.44
N ASP A 110 37.08 -4.91 56.43
CA ASP A 110 38.53 -4.74 56.25
C ASP A 110 39.19 -6.06 55.80
N ASP A 111 38.73 -7.21 56.31
CA ASP A 111 39.24 -8.53 55.91
C ASP A 111 38.82 -8.87 54.49
N VAL A 112 37.56 -8.60 54.13
CA VAL A 112 37.05 -8.81 52.78
C VAL A 112 37.76 -7.88 51.79
N HIS A 113 37.99 -6.61 52.16
CA HIS A 113 38.74 -5.66 51.34
C HIS A 113 40.18 -6.12 51.10
N ARG A 114 40.88 -6.55 52.15
CA ARG A 114 42.27 -7.04 52.05
C ARG A 114 42.36 -8.25 51.13
N LEU A 115 41.39 -9.15 51.22
CA LEU A 115 41.31 -10.33 50.37
C LEU A 115 41.07 -9.96 48.90
N LEU A 116 40.05 -9.15 48.62
CA LEU A 116 39.72 -8.69 47.28
C LEU A 116 40.89 -7.93 46.65
N ARG A 117 41.60 -7.12 47.44
CA ARG A 117 42.80 -6.42 46.99
C ARG A 117 43.92 -7.39 46.62
N SER A 118 44.17 -8.41 47.43
CA SER A 118 45.14 -9.46 47.08
C SER A 118 44.75 -10.13 45.77
N TRP A 119 43.49 -10.53 45.60
CA TRP A 119 43.05 -11.16 44.36
C TRP A 119 43.23 -10.27 43.12
N VAL A 120 42.99 -8.96 43.24
CA VAL A 120 43.23 -8.01 42.15
C VAL A 120 44.72 -7.92 41.83
N ASP A 121 45.55 -7.68 42.85
CA ASP A 121 46.99 -7.54 42.69
C ASP A 121 47.61 -8.85 42.13
N ASP A 122 47.22 -10.02 42.65
CA ASP A 122 47.64 -11.35 42.21
C ASP A 122 47.15 -11.66 40.78
N HIS A 123 45.94 -11.23 40.43
CA HIS A 123 45.41 -11.42 39.07
C HIS A 123 46.23 -10.63 38.06
N HIS A 124 46.58 -9.38 38.38
CA HIS A 124 47.43 -8.57 37.51
C HIS A 124 48.86 -9.10 37.43
N GLU A 125 49.43 -9.58 38.54
CA GLU A 125 50.77 -10.17 38.57
C GLU A 125 50.82 -11.47 37.75
N ALA A 126 49.94 -12.43 38.06
CA ALA A 126 49.92 -13.76 37.44
C ALA A 126 49.58 -13.71 35.95
N ASN A 127 48.87 -12.66 35.50
CA ASN A 127 48.50 -12.47 34.11
C ASN A 127 49.29 -11.38 33.38
N ARG A 128 50.31 -10.74 33.99
CA ARG A 128 51.03 -9.60 33.36
C ARG A 128 51.53 -9.93 31.96
N GLU A 129 52.34 -10.97 31.82
CA GLU A 129 52.90 -11.39 30.52
C GLU A 129 51.82 -11.79 29.51
N ARG A 130 50.74 -12.43 30.00
CA ARG A 130 49.58 -12.79 29.18
C ARG A 130 48.91 -11.51 28.67
N LEU A 131 48.54 -10.59 29.55
CA LEU A 131 47.84 -9.34 29.22
C LEU A 131 48.65 -8.48 28.22
N GLU A 132 49.97 -8.41 28.36
CA GLU A 132 50.83 -7.71 27.40
C GLU A 132 50.79 -8.36 26.01
N ARG A 133 50.89 -9.70 25.94
CA ARG A 133 50.74 -10.46 24.69
C ARG A 133 49.35 -10.25 24.07
N TRP A 134 48.28 -10.27 24.86
CA TRP A 134 46.90 -10.11 24.36
C TRP A 134 46.58 -8.72 23.88
N THR A 135 47.18 -7.69 24.49
CA THR A 135 47.12 -6.33 23.96
C THR A 135 47.80 -6.24 22.58
N GLY A 136 48.81 -7.07 22.31
CA GLY A 136 49.41 -7.23 20.99
C GLY A 136 48.48 -7.91 19.99
N VAL A 137 47.86 -9.03 20.39
CA VAL A 137 46.87 -9.75 19.59
C VAL A 137 45.65 -8.88 19.24
N GLU A 138 45.14 -8.09 20.18
CA GLU A 138 44.02 -7.18 19.93
C GLU A 138 44.40 -6.09 18.90
N ARG A 139 45.61 -5.54 18.97
CA ARG A 139 46.12 -4.61 17.96
C ARG A 139 46.23 -5.26 16.58
N GLU A 140 46.67 -6.51 16.55
CA GLU A 140 46.79 -7.28 15.31
C GLU A 140 45.42 -7.60 14.70
N LEU A 141 44.44 -7.98 15.52
CA LEU A 141 43.03 -8.12 15.15
C LEU A 141 42.49 -6.84 14.50
N HIS A 142 42.69 -5.68 15.13
CA HIS A 142 42.24 -4.40 14.58
C HIS A 142 42.97 -4.03 13.28
N ARG A 143 44.28 -4.32 13.18
CA ARG A 143 45.07 -4.10 11.96
C ARG A 143 44.55 -4.94 10.79
N LEU A 144 44.37 -6.24 11.01
CA LEU A 144 43.86 -7.18 10.01
C LEU A 144 42.44 -6.77 9.57
N LEU A 145 41.55 -6.46 10.52
CA LEU A 145 40.19 -6.00 10.22
C LEU A 145 40.15 -4.70 9.42
N GLY A 146 41.01 -3.73 9.78
CA GLY A 146 41.15 -2.48 9.03
C GLY A 146 41.55 -2.73 7.58
N SER A 147 42.55 -3.61 7.36
CA SER A 147 43.03 -3.95 6.02
C SER A 147 42.02 -4.72 5.17
N LEU A 148 41.21 -5.60 5.78
CA LEU A 148 40.27 -6.47 5.07
C LEU A 148 38.91 -5.80 4.78
N SER A 149 38.53 -4.78 5.55
CA SER A 149 37.19 -4.17 5.50
C SER A 149 36.76 -3.68 4.10
N GLY A 150 37.68 -3.12 3.31
CA GLY A 150 37.42 -2.65 1.95
C GLY A 150 37.20 -3.78 0.96
N SER A 151 38.09 -4.77 0.95
CA SER A 151 38.04 -5.91 0.02
C SER A 151 36.84 -6.82 0.28
N LEU A 152 36.52 -7.06 1.55
CA LEU A 152 35.34 -7.86 1.93
C LEU A 152 34.03 -7.21 1.50
N ARG A 153 33.94 -5.88 1.63
CA ARG A 153 32.78 -5.13 1.14
C ARG A 153 32.66 -5.24 -0.38
N ALA A 154 33.75 -5.06 -1.12
CA ALA A 154 33.75 -5.18 -2.58
C ALA A 154 33.30 -6.56 -3.06
N VAL A 155 33.78 -7.64 -2.44
CA VAL A 155 33.37 -9.03 -2.77
C VAL A 155 31.89 -9.26 -2.47
N ARG A 156 31.38 -8.74 -1.35
CA ARG A 156 29.95 -8.84 -0.97
C ARG A 156 29.06 -8.06 -1.94
N ASP A 157 29.45 -6.84 -2.29
CA ASP A 157 28.73 -5.99 -3.22
C ASP A 157 28.66 -6.64 -4.61
N TRP A 158 29.80 -7.15 -5.11
CA TRP A 158 29.84 -7.92 -6.36
C TRP A 158 28.96 -9.19 -6.28
N SER A 159 29.06 -9.99 -5.21
CA SER A 159 28.23 -11.19 -4.99
C SER A 159 26.73 -10.86 -4.98
N ALA A 160 26.34 -9.75 -4.35
CA ALA A 160 24.98 -9.25 -4.34
C ALA A 160 24.50 -8.84 -5.75
N GLU A 161 25.35 -8.14 -6.50
CA GLU A 161 25.09 -7.70 -7.87
C GLU A 161 24.92 -8.91 -8.82
N GLN A 162 25.78 -9.92 -8.72
CA GLN A 162 25.67 -11.18 -9.47
C GLN A 162 24.39 -11.96 -9.13
N ARG A 163 23.98 -11.96 -7.86
CA ARG A 163 22.69 -12.58 -7.45
C ARG A 163 21.50 -11.80 -8.02
N ALA A 164 21.56 -10.46 -8.01
CA ALA A 164 20.53 -9.62 -8.61
C ALA A 164 20.46 -9.82 -10.14
N GLY A 165 21.60 -9.85 -10.83
CA GLY A 165 21.68 -10.13 -12.27
C GLY A 165 21.07 -11.48 -12.64
N ARG A 166 21.36 -12.55 -11.88
CA ARG A 166 20.73 -13.87 -12.08
C ARG A 166 19.21 -13.85 -11.89
N ARG A 167 18.70 -13.13 -10.89
CA ARG A 167 17.25 -12.97 -10.71
C ARG A 167 16.62 -12.26 -11.91
N ARG A 168 17.25 -11.18 -12.39
CA ARG A 168 16.82 -10.45 -13.59
C ARG A 168 16.82 -11.36 -14.82
N LEU A 169 17.88 -12.14 -15.07
CA LEU A 169 17.95 -13.07 -16.20
C LEU A 169 16.83 -14.12 -16.17
N ARG A 170 16.49 -14.67 -14.99
CA ARG A 170 15.36 -15.60 -14.85
C ARG A 170 14.05 -14.91 -15.17
N ARG A 171 13.84 -13.71 -14.63
CA ARG A 171 12.62 -12.93 -14.85
C ARG A 171 12.44 -12.55 -16.33
N LEU A 172 13.53 -12.19 -17.01
CA LEU A 172 13.53 -11.95 -18.46
C LEU A 172 13.18 -13.23 -19.24
N ALA A 173 13.74 -14.38 -18.86
CA ALA A 173 13.43 -15.65 -19.51
C ALA A 173 11.96 -16.09 -19.30
N GLU A 174 11.38 -15.80 -18.14
CA GLU A 174 9.93 -15.97 -17.89
C GLU A 174 9.11 -15.08 -18.79
N LEU A 175 9.44 -13.78 -18.90
CA LEU A 175 8.75 -12.84 -19.77
C LEU A 175 8.78 -13.24 -21.25
N VAL A 176 9.91 -13.79 -21.72
CA VAL A 176 10.02 -14.31 -23.09
C VAL A 176 9.13 -15.54 -23.31
N ARG A 177 8.98 -16.40 -22.29
CA ARG A 177 8.12 -17.59 -22.36
C ARG A 177 6.63 -17.26 -22.25
N GLU A 178 6.30 -16.30 -21.40
CA GLU A 178 4.93 -15.90 -21.05
C GLU A 178 4.75 -14.40 -21.35
N PRO A 179 4.57 -14.03 -22.62
CA PRO A 179 4.36 -12.64 -23.01
C PRO A 179 3.09 -12.05 -22.41
N PRO A 180 3.04 -10.73 -22.16
CA PRO A 180 1.82 -10.06 -21.79
C PRO A 180 0.80 -10.15 -22.93
N HIS A 181 -0.47 -10.35 -22.56
CA HIS A 181 -1.59 -10.48 -23.50
C HIS A 181 -2.53 -9.26 -23.47
N ASP A 182 -2.34 -8.38 -22.49
CA ASP A 182 -3.15 -7.19 -22.30
C ASP A 182 -2.38 -6.07 -21.57
N LEU A 183 -3.08 -4.96 -21.37
CA LEU A 183 -2.55 -3.76 -20.72
C LEU A 183 -2.33 -3.97 -19.21
N ALA A 184 -3.16 -4.78 -18.55
CA ALA A 184 -3.01 -5.07 -17.13
C ALA A 184 -1.73 -5.88 -16.85
N ALA A 185 -1.42 -6.86 -17.71
CA ALA A 185 -0.17 -7.60 -17.64
C ALA A 185 1.04 -6.68 -17.84
N LEU A 186 0.97 -5.70 -18.75
CA LEU A 186 2.03 -4.69 -18.92
C LEU A 186 2.20 -3.80 -17.70
N ASP A 187 1.11 -3.38 -17.05
CA ASP A 187 1.17 -2.58 -15.82
C ASP A 187 1.86 -3.34 -14.68
N VAL A 188 1.59 -4.65 -14.55
CA VAL A 188 2.27 -5.51 -13.58
C VAL A 188 3.78 -5.61 -13.87
N LEU A 189 4.16 -5.72 -15.15
CA LEU A 189 5.57 -5.77 -15.55
C LEU A 189 6.31 -4.46 -15.30
N LEU A 190 5.66 -3.31 -15.52
CA LEU A 190 6.24 -1.99 -15.24
C LEU A 190 6.45 -1.73 -13.74
N ALA A 191 5.64 -2.36 -12.89
CA ALA A 191 5.82 -2.29 -11.44
C ALA A 191 6.94 -3.22 -10.91
N ASP A 192 7.48 -4.13 -11.75
CA ASP A 192 8.51 -5.08 -11.33
C ASP A 192 9.89 -4.39 -11.28
N PRO A 193 10.50 -4.21 -10.09
CA PRO A 193 11.79 -3.53 -9.96
C PRO A 193 12.95 -4.28 -10.63
N LEU A 194 12.79 -5.57 -10.93
CA LEU A 194 13.80 -6.35 -11.66
C LEU A 194 13.83 -5.99 -13.15
N LEU A 195 12.76 -5.43 -13.70
CA LEU A 195 12.61 -5.04 -15.10
C LEU A 195 12.85 -3.54 -15.34
N GLY A 196 13.36 -2.82 -14.33
CA GLY A 196 13.68 -1.38 -14.46
C GLY A 196 14.44 -0.98 -15.74
N PRO A 197 15.46 -1.72 -16.20
CA PRO A 197 16.15 -1.40 -17.46
C PRO A 197 15.27 -1.45 -18.72
N LEU A 198 14.13 -2.16 -18.68
CA LEU A 198 13.15 -2.27 -19.76
C LEU A 198 12.00 -1.27 -19.65
N ALA A 199 11.95 -0.46 -18.58
CA ALA A 199 10.78 0.35 -18.24
C ALA A 199 10.34 1.27 -19.39
N ASP A 200 11.29 1.89 -20.11
CA ASP A 200 10.99 2.78 -21.24
C ASP A 200 10.39 2.04 -22.44
N ALA A 201 10.94 0.86 -22.77
CA ALA A 201 10.44 0.04 -23.86
C ALA A 201 9.06 -0.54 -23.54
N LEU A 202 8.86 -1.01 -22.31
CA LEU A 202 7.56 -1.49 -21.82
C LEU A 202 6.53 -0.37 -21.77
N SER A 203 6.91 0.85 -21.36
CA SER A 203 6.04 2.02 -21.34
C SER A 203 5.60 2.41 -22.75
N THR A 204 6.52 2.30 -23.72
CA THR A 204 6.21 2.53 -25.14
C THR A 204 5.23 1.49 -25.67
N CYS A 205 5.45 0.20 -25.38
CA CYS A 205 4.52 -0.87 -25.77
C CYS A 205 3.14 -0.65 -25.14
N ARG A 206 3.10 -0.31 -23.85
CA ARG A 206 1.87 0.01 -23.12
C ARG A 206 1.12 1.19 -23.75
N ALA A 207 1.81 2.28 -24.10
CA ALA A 207 1.19 3.45 -24.72
C ALA A 207 0.53 3.08 -26.05
N ARG A 208 1.19 2.26 -26.88
CA ARG A 208 0.63 1.77 -28.15
C ARG A 208 -0.58 0.88 -27.93
N VAL A 209 -0.52 -0.08 -27.00
CA VAL A 209 -1.66 -0.94 -26.66
C VAL A 209 -2.83 -0.11 -26.15
N ALA A 210 -2.58 0.88 -25.29
CA ALA A 210 -3.62 1.78 -24.75
C ALA A 210 -4.29 2.61 -25.85
N GLU A 211 -3.50 3.11 -26.80
CA GLU A 211 -3.99 3.85 -27.96
C GLU A 211 -4.86 2.95 -28.84
N SER A 212 -4.37 1.76 -29.20
CA SER A 212 -5.14 0.80 -30.00
C SER A 212 -6.43 0.36 -29.29
N ASP A 213 -6.40 0.08 -27.98
CA ASP A 213 -7.58 -0.24 -27.17
C ASP A 213 -8.59 0.92 -27.16
N GLY A 214 -8.11 2.16 -27.09
CA GLY A 214 -8.92 3.37 -27.19
C GLY A 214 -9.62 3.48 -28.55
N VAL A 215 -8.92 3.20 -29.65
CA VAL A 215 -9.47 3.18 -31.01
C VAL A 215 -10.52 2.07 -31.16
N LEU A 216 -10.23 0.85 -30.68
CA LEU A 216 -11.17 -0.27 -30.72
C LEU A 216 -12.43 0.01 -29.89
N ALA A 217 -12.29 0.63 -28.72
CA ALA A 217 -13.42 1.04 -27.89
C ALA A 217 -14.27 2.12 -28.57
N ALA A 218 -13.65 3.11 -29.20
CA ALA A 218 -14.35 4.13 -29.97
C ALA A 218 -15.13 3.51 -31.14
N ARG A 219 -14.53 2.55 -31.86
CA ARG A 219 -15.20 1.83 -32.95
C ARG A 219 -16.37 0.98 -32.49
N ARG A 220 -16.26 0.27 -31.36
CA ARG A 220 -17.41 -0.44 -30.76
C ARG A 220 -18.59 0.50 -30.51
N ARG A 221 -18.34 1.69 -29.99
CA ARG A 221 -19.39 2.71 -29.79
C ARG A 221 -20.01 3.19 -31.10
N VAL A 222 -19.23 3.27 -32.18
CA VAL A 222 -19.73 3.57 -33.54
C VAL A 222 -20.64 2.45 -34.05
N VAL A 223 -20.24 1.18 -33.88
CA VAL A 223 -21.08 0.00 -34.24
C VAL A 223 -22.37 0.00 -33.43
N ASP A 224 -22.30 0.23 -32.12
CA ASP A 224 -23.48 0.30 -31.26
C ASP A 224 -24.41 1.45 -31.70
N ALA A 225 -23.85 2.61 -32.06
CA ALA A 225 -24.62 3.72 -32.60
C ALA A 225 -25.29 3.36 -33.95
N ALA A 226 -24.60 2.67 -34.85
CA ALA A 226 -25.17 2.18 -36.11
C ALA A 226 -26.34 1.21 -35.86
N GLY A 227 -26.18 0.27 -34.92
CA GLY A 227 -27.24 -0.67 -34.53
C GLY A 227 -28.45 0.04 -33.91
N ARG A 228 -28.23 1.02 -33.02
CA ARG A 228 -29.29 1.87 -32.47
C ARG A 228 -30.01 2.66 -33.57
N LEU A 229 -29.28 3.17 -34.55
CA LEU A 229 -29.87 3.90 -35.68
C LEU A 229 -30.70 2.98 -36.58
N ALA A 230 -30.20 1.79 -36.93
CA ALA A 230 -30.92 0.86 -37.79
C ALA A 230 -32.30 0.44 -37.22
N GLY A 231 -32.42 0.36 -35.90
CA GLY A 231 -33.67 0.06 -35.21
C GLY A 231 -34.53 1.27 -34.80
N ALA A 232 -34.09 2.51 -35.07
CA ALA A 232 -34.79 3.70 -34.61
C ALA A 232 -35.88 4.14 -35.60
N ASP A 233 -37.15 4.06 -35.20
CA ASP A 233 -38.29 4.50 -36.04
C ASP A 233 -38.80 5.92 -35.70
N ALA A 234 -38.17 6.59 -34.74
CA ALA A 234 -38.53 7.93 -34.28
C ALA A 234 -37.42 8.97 -34.58
N PRO A 235 -37.75 10.15 -35.16
CA PRO A 235 -36.78 11.22 -35.41
C PRO A 235 -36.01 11.66 -34.15
N SER A 236 -36.68 11.75 -33.01
CA SER A 236 -36.05 12.11 -31.73
C SER A 236 -34.99 11.09 -31.27
N THR A 237 -35.23 9.79 -31.50
CA THR A 237 -34.26 8.73 -31.17
C THR A 237 -33.05 8.82 -32.08
N VAL A 238 -33.26 9.02 -33.39
CA VAL A 238 -32.15 9.22 -34.35
C VAL A 238 -31.30 10.41 -33.93
N ARG A 239 -31.91 11.57 -33.62
CA ARG A 239 -31.18 12.76 -33.19
C ARG A 239 -30.43 12.56 -31.88
N GLN A 240 -31.01 11.85 -30.91
CA GLN A 240 -30.30 11.52 -29.67
C GLN A 240 -29.05 10.67 -29.94
N VAL A 241 -29.18 9.62 -30.76
CA VAL A 241 -28.04 8.76 -31.12
C VAL A 241 -26.94 9.57 -31.82
N LEU A 242 -27.30 10.49 -32.71
CA LEU A 242 -26.35 11.37 -33.39
C LEU A 242 -25.71 12.40 -32.45
N ALA A 243 -26.48 12.97 -31.53
CA ALA A 243 -25.99 13.90 -30.52
C ALA A 243 -24.97 13.21 -29.60
N ASP A 244 -25.28 12.01 -29.10
CA ASP A 244 -24.36 11.19 -28.31
C ASP A 244 -23.04 10.94 -29.06
N LEU A 245 -23.16 10.57 -30.34
CA LEU A 245 -22.02 10.24 -31.20
C LEU A 245 -21.12 11.46 -31.48
N VAL A 246 -21.73 12.64 -31.71
CA VAL A 246 -21.01 13.89 -31.95
C VAL A 246 -20.34 14.42 -30.68
N ALA A 247 -20.95 14.20 -29.51
CA ALA A 247 -20.41 14.57 -28.21
C ALA A 247 -19.22 13.68 -27.80
N ASP A 248 -19.22 12.40 -28.19
CA ASP A 248 -18.08 11.50 -27.97
C ASP A 248 -16.90 11.86 -28.89
N THR A 249 -15.91 12.54 -28.31
CA THR A 249 -14.72 13.00 -29.05
C THR A 249 -13.91 11.84 -29.64
N ALA A 250 -13.88 10.67 -28.99
CA ALA A 250 -13.12 9.52 -29.46
C ALA A 250 -13.84 8.82 -30.61
N ALA A 251 -15.16 8.60 -30.48
CA ALA A 251 -15.97 8.06 -31.58
C ALA A 251 -15.94 9.00 -32.79
N ARG A 252 -16.06 10.31 -32.57
CA ARG A 252 -15.98 11.33 -33.63
C ARG A 252 -14.68 11.29 -34.42
N ARG A 253 -13.53 11.03 -33.78
CA ARG A 253 -12.24 10.90 -34.46
C ARG A 253 -12.15 9.64 -35.32
N ALA A 254 -12.93 8.62 -35.02
CA ALA A 254 -12.99 7.38 -35.79
C ALA A 254 -13.89 7.47 -37.04
N LEU A 255 -14.61 8.60 -37.22
CA LEU A 255 -15.53 8.80 -38.34
C LEU A 255 -14.88 9.59 -39.47
N SER A 256 -15.26 9.26 -40.70
CA SER A 256 -14.87 10.04 -41.88
C SER A 256 -15.56 11.41 -41.90
N ALA A 257 -14.96 12.37 -42.61
CA ALA A 257 -15.55 13.69 -42.80
C ALA A 257 -16.92 13.62 -43.50
N GLU A 258 -17.10 12.64 -44.40
CA GLU A 258 -18.37 12.34 -45.06
C GLU A 258 -19.44 11.94 -44.04
N THR A 259 -19.16 10.95 -43.19
CA THR A 259 -20.09 10.48 -42.15
C THR A 259 -20.44 11.57 -41.15
N LEU A 260 -19.47 12.40 -40.75
CA LEU A 260 -19.72 13.54 -39.87
C LEU A 260 -20.58 14.62 -40.54
N SER A 261 -20.35 14.90 -41.82
CA SER A 261 -21.17 15.85 -42.59
C SER A 261 -22.60 15.34 -42.74
N ALA A 262 -22.75 14.05 -43.06
CA ALA A 262 -24.04 13.38 -43.16
C ALA A 262 -24.78 13.38 -41.81
N ALA A 263 -24.12 13.01 -40.71
CA ALA A 263 -24.69 13.03 -39.36
C ALA A 263 -25.11 14.43 -38.92
N ARG A 264 -24.32 15.46 -39.24
CA ARG A 264 -24.65 16.86 -38.93
C ARG A 264 -25.76 17.43 -39.79
N SER A 265 -25.93 16.94 -41.01
CA SER A 265 -26.98 17.40 -41.93
C SER A 265 -28.27 16.63 -41.76
N ALA A 266 -28.17 15.38 -41.27
CA ALA A 266 -29.31 14.53 -40.98
C ALA A 266 -30.07 15.10 -39.77
N PHE A 267 -31.36 15.36 -39.97
CA PHE A 267 -32.30 15.75 -38.91
C PHE A 267 -32.00 17.09 -38.20
N THR A 268 -31.41 18.07 -38.89
CA THR A 268 -31.26 19.45 -38.40
C THR A 268 -32.57 20.24 -38.36
N GLY A 269 -33.66 19.69 -38.89
CA GLY A 269 -34.99 20.28 -38.79
C GLY A 269 -35.59 20.10 -37.40
N ASP A 270 -36.32 21.12 -36.93
CA ASP A 270 -37.20 21.01 -35.77
C ASP A 270 -38.24 19.89 -36.02
N ASP A 271 -38.57 19.09 -34.99
CA ASP A 271 -39.53 17.97 -35.14
C ASP A 271 -40.95 18.48 -35.47
N ASP A 272 -41.24 19.71 -35.07
CA ASP A 272 -42.48 20.41 -35.41
C ASP A 272 -42.21 21.39 -36.57
N PRO A 273 -42.69 21.07 -37.79
CA PRO A 273 -42.86 22.07 -38.85
C PRO A 273 -43.46 23.36 -38.30
N GLU A 274 -42.96 24.50 -38.78
CA GLU A 274 -43.33 25.83 -38.26
C GLU A 274 -44.86 26.02 -38.22
N ASP A 275 -45.57 25.48 -39.20
CA ASP A 275 -47.03 25.51 -39.28
C ASP A 275 -47.71 24.72 -38.14
N PHE A 276 -47.15 23.59 -37.70
CA PHE A 276 -47.67 22.84 -36.55
C PHE A 276 -47.40 23.56 -35.23
N ARG A 277 -46.21 24.14 -35.06
CA ARG A 277 -45.92 25.00 -33.90
C ARG A 277 -46.88 26.18 -33.83
N ARG A 278 -47.10 26.86 -34.96
CA ARG A 278 -48.03 27.98 -35.07
C ARG A 278 -49.47 27.54 -34.76
N TRP A 279 -49.88 26.37 -35.23
CA TRP A 279 -51.19 25.78 -34.89
C TRP A 279 -51.34 25.49 -33.39
N ARG A 280 -50.36 24.84 -32.75
CA ARG A 280 -50.37 24.55 -31.30
C ARG A 280 -50.39 25.83 -30.47
N GLU A 281 -49.60 26.83 -30.86
CA GLU A 281 -49.59 28.13 -30.17
C GLU A 281 -50.94 28.84 -30.31
N GLY A 282 -51.61 28.71 -31.46
CA GLY A 282 -52.98 29.20 -31.68
C GLY A 282 -54.02 28.57 -30.75
N ASN A 283 -53.79 27.34 -30.28
CA ASN A 283 -54.65 26.63 -29.34
C ASN A 283 -54.35 26.94 -27.87
N ARG A 284 -53.20 27.56 -27.56
CA ARG A 284 -52.80 27.92 -26.19
C ARG A 284 -53.86 28.67 -25.38
N PRO A 285 -54.63 29.62 -25.97
CA PRO A 285 -55.65 30.36 -25.21
C PRO A 285 -56.79 29.48 -24.69
N LEU A 286 -57.08 28.33 -25.32
CA LEU A 286 -58.20 27.44 -24.96
C LEU A 286 -58.07 26.85 -23.54
N PHE A 287 -56.85 26.71 -23.04
CA PHE A 287 -56.60 26.11 -21.72
C PHE A 287 -55.63 26.96 -20.91
N ALA A 288 -55.60 28.26 -21.18
CA ALA A 288 -54.71 29.18 -20.50
C ALA A 288 -55.15 29.43 -19.06
N MET A 289 -54.19 29.79 -18.21
CA MET A 289 -54.42 30.15 -16.80
C MET A 289 -55.59 31.13 -16.58
N PRO A 290 -55.80 32.19 -17.40
CA PRO A 290 -56.93 33.10 -17.20
C PRO A 290 -58.30 32.43 -17.36
N VAL A 291 -58.44 31.52 -18.33
CA VAL A 291 -59.67 30.74 -18.56
C VAL A 291 -59.95 29.85 -17.36
N PHE A 292 -58.94 29.08 -16.92
CA PHE A 292 -59.05 28.23 -15.74
C PHE A 292 -59.39 29.05 -14.49
N THR A 293 -58.72 30.19 -14.29
CA THR A 293 -58.93 31.06 -13.12
C THR A 293 -60.35 31.66 -13.10
N ALA A 294 -60.88 32.02 -14.26
CA ALA A 294 -62.25 32.51 -14.41
C ALA A 294 -63.26 31.39 -14.08
N ALA A 295 -63.08 30.20 -14.64
CA ALA A 295 -63.93 29.04 -14.36
C ALA A 295 -63.90 28.67 -12.86
N ARG A 296 -62.71 28.65 -12.26
CA ARG A 296 -62.45 28.35 -10.84
C ARG A 296 -63.23 29.24 -9.86
N GLN A 297 -63.73 30.41 -10.29
CA GLN A 297 -64.60 31.21 -9.41
C GLN A 297 -65.89 30.47 -9.02
N SER A 298 -66.40 29.59 -9.88
CA SER A 298 -67.67 28.87 -9.66
C SER A 298 -67.56 27.81 -8.56
N TRP A 299 -66.36 27.27 -8.32
CA TRP A 299 -66.06 26.33 -7.22
C TRP A 299 -64.97 26.87 -6.28
N ARG A 300 -64.84 28.20 -6.17
CA ARG A 300 -63.76 28.83 -5.40
C ARG A 300 -63.74 28.39 -3.95
N TRP A 301 -64.90 28.23 -3.34
CA TRP A 301 -65.02 27.84 -1.94
C TRP A 301 -64.54 26.39 -1.72
N ILE A 302 -64.75 25.48 -2.69
CA ILE A 302 -64.17 24.11 -2.69
C ILE A 302 -62.65 24.20 -2.80
N ALA A 303 -62.18 24.97 -3.79
CA ALA A 303 -60.76 25.14 -4.00
C ALA A 303 -60.08 25.72 -2.75
N GLU A 304 -60.66 26.72 -2.08
CA GLU A 304 -60.10 27.34 -0.87
C GLU A 304 -59.92 26.37 0.31
N GLN A 305 -60.73 25.30 0.40
CA GLN A 305 -60.57 24.26 1.43
C GLN A 305 -59.31 23.41 1.22
N GLY A 306 -58.90 23.19 -0.04
CA GLY A 306 -57.68 22.46 -0.39
C GLY A 306 -56.39 23.28 -0.25
N ARG A 307 -56.45 24.54 0.21
CA ARG A 307 -55.27 25.42 0.33
C ARG A 307 -54.36 24.97 1.46
N GLU A 308 -53.08 24.80 1.17
CA GLU A 308 -52.10 24.43 2.20
C GLU A 308 -51.88 25.57 3.22
N PRO A 309 -51.58 25.25 4.49
CA PRO A 309 -51.20 26.25 5.49
C PRO A 309 -50.02 27.10 5.01
N GLY A 310 -50.20 28.42 4.96
CA GLY A 310 -49.17 29.36 4.51
C GLY A 310 -49.07 29.52 2.98
N GLU A 311 -49.84 28.79 2.19
CA GLU A 311 -49.85 28.93 0.75
C GLU A 311 -50.50 30.27 0.34
N THR A 312 -49.88 30.99 -0.59
CA THR A 312 -50.46 32.23 -1.15
C THR A 312 -51.53 31.90 -2.19
N PRO A 313 -52.55 32.76 -2.40
CA PRO A 313 -53.58 32.53 -3.42
C PRO A 313 -53.01 32.29 -4.83
N ARG A 314 -51.90 32.96 -5.17
CA ARG A 314 -51.21 32.80 -6.46
C ARG A 314 -50.58 31.42 -6.61
N ARG A 315 -49.87 30.94 -5.58
CA ARG A 315 -49.21 29.62 -5.60
C ARG A 315 -50.25 28.50 -5.66
N HIS A 316 -51.33 28.64 -4.91
CA HIS A 316 -52.45 27.72 -4.95
C HIS A 316 -53.06 27.64 -6.35
N GLY A 317 -53.35 28.78 -6.98
CA GLY A 317 -53.86 28.80 -8.36
C GLY A 317 -52.91 28.17 -9.37
N GLN A 318 -51.58 28.31 -9.18
CA GLN A 318 -50.59 27.64 -10.02
C GLN A 318 -50.57 26.13 -9.82
N ARG A 319 -50.70 25.65 -8.58
CA ARG A 319 -50.77 24.22 -8.26
C ARG A 319 -52.01 23.58 -8.87
N ASP A 320 -53.17 24.22 -8.73
CA ASP A 320 -54.43 23.74 -9.29
C ASP A 320 -54.37 23.71 -10.83
N PHE A 321 -53.80 24.76 -11.44
CA PHE A 321 -53.61 24.78 -12.88
C PHE A 321 -52.62 23.71 -13.37
N ALA A 322 -51.58 23.39 -12.58
CA ALA A 322 -50.66 22.30 -12.89
C ALA A 322 -51.32 20.92 -12.76
N ALA A 323 -52.25 20.73 -11.81
CA ALA A 323 -53.08 19.53 -11.73
C ALA A 323 -54.02 19.42 -12.94
N PHE A 324 -54.72 20.51 -13.26
CA PHE A 324 -55.59 20.63 -14.44
C PHE A 324 -54.85 20.30 -15.75
N THR A 325 -53.73 20.95 -16.01
CA THR A 325 -52.97 20.77 -17.26
C THR A 325 -52.40 19.36 -17.40
N ARG A 326 -51.97 18.72 -16.30
CA ARG A 326 -51.56 17.30 -16.32
C ARG A 326 -52.73 16.37 -16.60
N ALA A 327 -53.85 16.57 -15.91
CA ALA A 327 -55.06 15.77 -16.12
C ALA A 327 -55.56 15.90 -17.56
N LEU A 328 -55.61 17.13 -18.08
CA LEU A 328 -56.02 17.44 -19.44
C LEU A 328 -55.09 16.81 -20.47
N ALA A 329 -53.77 16.94 -20.31
CA ALA A 329 -52.81 16.46 -21.31
C ALA A 329 -52.86 14.94 -21.54
N ALA A 330 -53.25 14.18 -20.52
CA ALA A 330 -53.37 12.73 -20.59
C ALA A 330 -54.65 12.23 -21.29
N GLN A 331 -55.63 13.11 -21.54
CA GLN A 331 -56.92 12.65 -22.04
C GLN A 331 -56.92 12.34 -23.54
N PRO A 332 -57.64 11.28 -23.97
CA PRO A 332 -57.91 11.02 -25.37
C PRO A 332 -58.65 12.17 -26.03
N LEU A 333 -58.28 12.49 -27.27
CA LEU A 333 -58.94 13.51 -28.08
C LEU A 333 -60.25 12.99 -28.73
N ALA A 334 -60.45 11.67 -28.76
CA ALA A 334 -61.55 11.02 -29.48
C ALA A 334 -62.94 11.33 -28.89
N ASP A 335 -63.04 11.40 -27.55
CA ASP A 335 -64.28 11.61 -26.81
C ASP A 335 -64.17 12.85 -25.90
N PRO A 336 -64.61 14.04 -26.38
CA PRO A 336 -64.57 15.27 -25.61
C PRO A 336 -65.38 15.24 -24.31
N GLY A 337 -66.45 14.44 -24.25
CA GLY A 337 -67.29 14.30 -23.06
C GLY A 337 -66.55 13.55 -21.96
N ALA A 338 -66.15 12.31 -22.28
CA ALA A 338 -65.41 11.47 -21.33
C ALA A 338 -64.08 12.12 -20.89
N ALA A 339 -63.40 12.84 -21.79
CA ALA A 339 -62.20 13.60 -21.45
C ALA A 339 -62.48 14.75 -20.48
N ALA A 340 -63.58 15.49 -20.66
CA ALA A 340 -63.98 16.56 -19.73
C ALA A 340 -64.34 15.99 -18.35
N ASP A 341 -65.11 14.91 -18.31
CA ASP A 341 -65.44 14.19 -17.07
C ASP A 341 -64.17 13.75 -16.33
N ALA A 342 -63.27 13.05 -17.01
CA ALA A 342 -62.02 12.56 -16.39
C ALA A 342 -61.10 13.69 -15.89
N VAL A 343 -61.10 14.87 -16.54
CA VAL A 343 -60.37 16.05 -16.04
C VAL A 343 -60.99 16.60 -14.78
N LEU A 344 -62.32 16.66 -14.72
CA LEU A 344 -63.04 17.16 -13.55
C LEU A 344 -62.96 16.16 -12.39
N ASP A 345 -62.96 14.86 -12.65
CA ASP A 345 -62.72 13.82 -11.65
C ASP A 345 -61.32 13.93 -11.05
N ALA A 346 -60.31 14.16 -11.90
CA ALA A 346 -58.94 14.37 -11.43
C ALA A 346 -58.81 15.66 -10.59
N LEU A 347 -59.58 16.71 -10.92
CA LEU A 347 -59.63 17.93 -10.12
C LEU A 347 -60.42 17.77 -8.82
N ALA A 348 -61.51 17.00 -8.83
CA ALA A 348 -62.26 16.63 -7.62
C ALA A 348 -61.37 15.86 -6.65
N ALA A 349 -60.62 14.88 -7.16
CA ALA A 349 -59.63 14.14 -6.39
C ALA A 349 -58.50 15.04 -5.87
N HIS A 350 -58.01 16.00 -6.68
CA HIS A 350 -57.00 16.98 -6.24
C HIS A 350 -57.51 17.91 -5.12
N HIS A 351 -58.83 18.11 -5.01
CA HIS A 351 -59.46 18.94 -3.98
C HIS A 351 -60.13 18.13 -2.85
N ASP A 352 -59.96 16.81 -2.81
CA ASP A 352 -60.59 15.90 -1.84
C ASP A 352 -62.13 16.09 -1.73
N VAL A 353 -62.80 16.30 -2.87
CA VAL A 353 -64.25 16.53 -2.88
C VAL A 353 -65.01 15.25 -2.55
N THR A 354 -66.00 15.36 -1.66
CA THR A 354 -66.81 14.22 -1.16
C THR A 354 -68.30 14.31 -1.53
N ASP A 355 -68.77 15.47 -1.98
CA ASP A 355 -70.13 15.67 -2.49
C ASP A 355 -70.10 15.84 -4.01
N ASP A 356 -70.37 14.74 -4.71
CA ASP A 356 -70.36 14.69 -6.18
C ASP A 356 -71.44 15.59 -6.81
N ALA A 357 -72.58 15.77 -6.13
CA ALA A 357 -73.68 16.57 -6.66
C ALA A 357 -73.36 18.07 -6.60
N GLU A 358 -72.76 18.50 -5.49
CA GLU A 358 -72.28 19.86 -5.32
C GLU A 358 -71.13 20.19 -6.28
N TRP A 359 -70.18 19.27 -6.46
CA TRP A 359 -69.10 19.39 -7.45
C TRP A 359 -69.63 19.52 -8.88
N ALA A 360 -70.52 18.62 -9.29
CA ALA A 360 -71.11 18.61 -10.62
C ALA A 360 -71.88 19.92 -10.88
N GLY A 361 -72.65 20.41 -9.91
CA GLY A 361 -73.35 21.69 -10.00
C GLY A 361 -72.40 22.88 -10.15
N ALA A 362 -71.33 22.93 -9.36
CA ALA A 362 -70.35 24.02 -9.38
C ALA A 362 -69.46 24.02 -10.64
N THR A 363 -69.24 22.86 -11.25
CA THR A 363 -68.35 22.69 -12.42
C THR A 363 -69.08 22.55 -13.75
N ALA A 364 -70.42 22.45 -13.79
CA ALA A 364 -71.21 22.25 -15.01
C ALA A 364 -70.87 23.23 -16.16
N GLY A 365 -70.65 24.51 -15.83
CA GLY A 365 -70.26 25.52 -16.83
C GLY A 365 -68.86 25.29 -17.40
N PHE A 366 -67.92 24.81 -16.58
CA PHE A 366 -66.57 24.48 -17.03
C PHE A 366 -66.52 23.14 -17.76
N HIS A 367 -67.33 22.16 -17.36
CA HIS A 367 -67.54 20.93 -18.12
C HIS A 367 -67.97 21.24 -19.56
N ALA A 368 -69.03 22.04 -19.74
CA ALA A 368 -69.49 22.45 -21.07
C ALA A 368 -68.40 23.18 -21.87
N TYR A 369 -67.60 24.02 -21.21
CA TYR A 369 -66.45 24.67 -21.82
C TYR A 369 -65.39 23.68 -22.29
N LEU A 370 -65.01 22.71 -21.45
CA LEU A 370 -64.00 21.69 -21.78
C LEU A 370 -64.46 20.83 -22.96
N VAL A 371 -65.73 20.42 -22.99
CA VAL A 371 -66.30 19.66 -24.12
C VAL A 371 -66.20 20.44 -25.42
N ASP A 372 -66.56 21.73 -25.43
CA ASP A 372 -66.44 22.60 -26.62
C ASP A 372 -64.98 22.81 -27.02
N ALA A 373 -64.10 23.14 -26.07
CA ALA A 373 -62.68 23.38 -26.33
C ALA A 373 -61.97 22.13 -26.87
N ILE A 374 -62.22 20.94 -26.29
CA ILE A 374 -61.66 19.66 -26.76
C ILE A 374 -62.27 19.28 -28.11
N SER A 375 -63.55 19.56 -28.35
CA SER A 375 -64.18 19.35 -29.67
C SER A 375 -63.54 20.19 -30.77
N ARG A 376 -63.22 21.46 -30.47
CA ARG A 376 -62.50 22.35 -31.40
C ARG A 376 -61.09 21.84 -31.69
N LEU A 377 -60.37 21.39 -30.67
CA LEU A 377 -59.08 20.72 -30.86
C LEU A 377 -59.24 19.50 -31.77
N ARG A 378 -60.17 18.59 -31.46
CA ARG A 378 -60.43 17.38 -32.24
C ARG A 378 -60.71 17.68 -33.71
N SER A 379 -61.50 18.72 -33.98
CA SER A 379 -61.88 19.10 -35.35
C SER A 379 -60.75 19.68 -36.19
N SER A 380 -59.71 20.23 -35.54
CA SER A 380 -58.57 20.88 -36.20
C SER A 380 -57.25 20.14 -36.03
N ALA A 381 -57.24 19.05 -35.25
CA ALA A 381 -56.05 18.30 -34.93
C ALA A 381 -55.48 17.59 -36.16
N PRO A 382 -54.16 17.68 -36.39
CA PRO A 382 -53.51 16.90 -37.42
C PRO A 382 -53.69 15.39 -37.20
N PRO A 383 -53.65 14.58 -38.27
CA PRO A 383 -53.65 13.12 -38.14
C PRO A 383 -52.55 12.63 -37.19
N GLY A 384 -52.87 11.70 -36.28
CA GLY A 384 -51.94 11.13 -35.29
C GLY A 384 -51.97 11.79 -33.91
N PHE A 385 -52.68 12.91 -33.74
CA PHE A 385 -52.84 13.56 -32.44
C PHE A 385 -53.96 12.89 -31.64
N ALA A 386 -53.61 11.83 -30.90
CA ALA A 386 -54.58 11.04 -30.13
C ALA A 386 -54.90 11.59 -28.73
N LEU A 387 -54.05 12.44 -28.16
CA LEU A 387 -54.20 13.01 -26.81
C LEU A 387 -54.35 14.53 -26.88
N VAL A 388 -55.06 15.12 -25.92
CA VAL A 388 -55.17 16.58 -25.81
C VAL A 388 -53.81 17.22 -25.60
N GLY A 389 -52.91 16.59 -24.83
CA GLY A 389 -51.54 17.08 -24.59
C GLY A 389 -50.74 17.28 -25.86
N HIS A 390 -50.94 16.42 -26.88
CA HIS A 390 -50.30 16.58 -28.19
C HIS A 390 -50.63 17.94 -28.82
N CYS A 391 -51.83 18.48 -28.58
CA CYS A 391 -52.32 19.72 -29.17
C CYS A 391 -51.85 20.99 -28.42
N LEU A 392 -51.26 20.86 -27.22
CA LEU A 392 -50.96 21.99 -26.33
C LEU A 392 -49.46 22.30 -26.29
N PRO A 393 -49.05 23.58 -26.27
CA PRO A 393 -47.64 23.94 -26.13
C PRO A 393 -47.08 23.47 -24.77
N GLY A 394 -45.83 23.02 -24.76
CA GLY A 394 -45.13 22.56 -23.55
C GLY A 394 -45.26 21.06 -23.26
N PHE A 395 -46.05 20.32 -24.05
CA PHE A 395 -46.12 18.86 -24.00
C PHE A 395 -45.42 18.24 -25.24
N PRO A 396 -44.90 17.02 -25.16
CA PRO A 396 -44.28 16.39 -26.33
C PRO A 396 -45.34 16.11 -27.41
N PRO A 397 -45.08 16.41 -28.70
CA PRO A 397 -45.93 15.99 -29.80
C PRO A 397 -45.94 14.45 -29.90
N PRO A 398 -46.91 13.84 -30.61
CA PRO A 398 -46.89 12.41 -30.85
C PRO A 398 -45.61 12.05 -31.61
N VAL A 399 -44.98 10.94 -31.23
CA VAL A 399 -43.82 10.43 -31.96
C VAL A 399 -44.32 9.97 -33.33
N ARG A 400 -44.09 10.80 -34.36
CA ARG A 400 -44.37 10.39 -35.73
C ARG A 400 -43.31 9.36 -36.16
N PRO A 401 -43.71 8.30 -36.87
CA PRO A 401 -42.74 7.44 -37.51
C PRO A 401 -41.94 8.23 -38.55
N LEU A 402 -40.71 7.79 -38.81
CA LEU A 402 -39.90 8.31 -39.89
C LEU A 402 -40.62 8.12 -41.24
N ASP A 403 -40.64 9.16 -42.06
CA ASP A 403 -41.10 9.03 -43.44
C ASP A 403 -40.12 8.20 -44.29
N GLU A 404 -40.45 7.92 -45.55
CA GLU A 404 -39.60 7.09 -46.42
C GLU A 404 -38.24 7.76 -46.72
N ARG A 405 -38.21 9.08 -46.85
CA ARG A 405 -36.98 9.84 -47.08
C ARG A 405 -36.09 9.80 -45.84
N GLU A 406 -36.67 10.01 -44.66
CA GLU A 406 -36.00 9.97 -43.37
C GLU A 406 -35.46 8.57 -43.04
N ARG A 407 -36.23 7.51 -43.34
CA ARG A 407 -35.74 6.12 -43.26
C ARG A 407 -34.57 5.89 -44.20
N GLY A 408 -34.64 6.37 -45.44
CA GLY A 408 -33.53 6.31 -46.39
C GLY A 408 -32.27 7.01 -45.87
N LEU A 409 -32.40 8.19 -45.25
CA LEU A 409 -31.29 8.91 -44.63
C LEU A 409 -30.71 8.18 -43.42
N ARG A 410 -31.57 7.69 -42.52
CA ARG A 410 -31.18 6.88 -41.35
C ARG A 410 -30.41 5.64 -41.77
N ASP A 411 -30.94 4.87 -42.70
CA ASP A 411 -30.33 3.61 -43.16
C ASP A 411 -29.04 3.88 -43.93
N GLY A 412 -28.99 4.96 -44.71
CA GLY A 412 -27.76 5.43 -45.35
C GLY A 412 -26.67 5.77 -44.34
N LEU A 413 -27.04 6.48 -43.26
CA LEU A 413 -26.12 6.86 -42.20
C LEU A 413 -25.66 5.65 -41.38
N ALA A 414 -26.55 4.71 -41.06
CA ALA A 414 -26.19 3.46 -40.38
C ALA A 414 -25.14 2.68 -41.18
N ARG A 415 -25.32 2.54 -42.50
CA ARG A 415 -24.32 1.90 -43.38
C ARG A 415 -22.99 2.64 -43.44
N LEU A 416 -22.99 3.97 -43.44
CA LEU A 416 -21.76 4.77 -43.38
C LEU A 416 -21.01 4.55 -42.06
N LEU A 417 -21.73 4.47 -40.93
CA LEU A 417 -21.14 4.18 -39.62
C LEU A 417 -20.56 2.76 -39.56
N GLU A 418 -21.27 1.76 -40.10
CA GLU A 418 -20.76 0.39 -40.21
C GLU A 418 -19.49 0.31 -41.06
N ARG A 419 -19.46 1.04 -42.19
CA ARG A 419 -18.28 1.14 -43.06
C ARG A 419 -17.08 1.72 -42.31
N ASP A 420 -17.26 2.85 -41.62
CA ASP A 420 -16.19 3.52 -40.88
C ASP A 420 -15.72 2.68 -39.68
N ALA A 421 -16.61 1.89 -39.07
CA ALA A 421 -16.25 0.94 -38.02
C ALA A 421 -15.48 -0.29 -38.51
N GLY A 422 -15.69 -0.71 -39.77
CA GLY A 422 -15.11 -1.93 -40.36
C GLY A 422 -13.58 -1.94 -40.47
N ALA A 423 -12.92 -0.79 -40.36
CA ALA A 423 -11.45 -0.69 -40.40
C ALA A 423 -10.73 -1.20 -39.12
N ALA A 424 -11.42 -1.95 -38.23
CA ALA A 424 -10.93 -2.48 -36.95
C ALA A 424 -9.62 -3.30 -37.04
N GLY A 425 -9.36 -3.91 -38.20
CA GLY A 425 -8.22 -4.81 -38.41
C GLY A 425 -6.86 -4.17 -38.09
N GLU A 426 -6.62 -2.94 -38.51
CA GLU A 426 -5.33 -2.26 -38.32
C GLU A 426 -5.02 -2.01 -36.84
N ALA A 427 -6.00 -1.57 -36.05
CA ALA A 427 -5.81 -1.31 -34.62
C ALA A 427 -5.61 -2.62 -33.83
N GLU A 428 -6.32 -3.69 -34.20
CA GLU A 428 -6.16 -5.01 -33.59
C GLU A 428 -4.80 -5.62 -33.94
N GLU A 429 -4.33 -5.42 -35.18
CA GLU A 429 -3.01 -5.84 -35.62
C GLU A 429 -1.90 -5.03 -34.94
N GLU A 430 -2.05 -3.72 -34.80
CA GLU A 430 -1.10 -2.89 -34.06
C GLU A 430 -1.04 -3.26 -32.57
N ARG A 431 -2.20 -3.48 -31.95
CA ARG A 431 -2.30 -3.97 -30.56
C ARG A 431 -1.52 -5.29 -30.41
N ARG A 432 -1.75 -6.25 -31.33
CA ARG A 432 -1.07 -7.55 -31.33
C ARG A 432 0.43 -7.40 -31.57
N ALA A 433 0.83 -6.54 -32.50
CA ALA A 433 2.23 -6.28 -32.83
C ALA A 433 2.97 -5.64 -31.64
N ALA A 434 2.35 -4.68 -30.94
CA ALA A 434 2.92 -4.06 -29.75
C ALA A 434 3.15 -5.07 -28.62
N LEU A 435 2.20 -5.98 -28.38
CA LEU A 435 2.35 -7.06 -27.40
C LEU A 435 3.41 -8.09 -27.84
N ALA A 436 3.43 -8.45 -29.13
CA ALA A 436 4.40 -9.39 -29.69
C ALA A 436 5.84 -8.85 -29.73
N ALA A 437 6.03 -7.53 -29.63
CA ALA A 437 7.36 -6.93 -29.54
C ALA A 437 8.02 -7.12 -28.17
N VAL A 438 7.23 -7.32 -27.10
CA VAL A 438 7.77 -7.41 -25.73
C VAL A 438 8.79 -8.54 -25.55
N PRO A 439 8.54 -9.79 -26.01
CA PRO A 439 9.54 -10.86 -25.94
C PRO A 439 10.84 -10.54 -26.67
N ALA A 440 10.78 -9.88 -27.83
CA ALA A 440 11.99 -9.55 -28.59
C ALA A 440 12.88 -8.56 -27.83
N VAL A 441 12.28 -7.51 -27.27
CA VAL A 441 13.01 -6.55 -26.42
C VAL A 441 13.55 -7.23 -25.15
N ALA A 442 12.73 -8.07 -24.50
CA ALA A 442 13.17 -8.80 -23.31
C ALA A 442 14.35 -9.74 -23.60
N GLU A 443 14.35 -10.41 -24.76
CA GLU A 443 15.41 -11.31 -25.19
C GLU A 443 16.71 -10.56 -25.52
N GLU A 444 16.64 -9.41 -26.19
CA GLU A 444 17.80 -8.54 -26.44
C GLU A 444 18.48 -8.13 -25.13
N PHE A 445 17.70 -7.62 -24.17
CA PHE A 445 18.21 -7.27 -22.84
C PHE A 445 18.75 -8.49 -22.09
N ARG A 446 18.15 -9.66 -22.25
CA ARG A 446 18.62 -10.90 -21.63
C ARG A 446 20.00 -11.30 -22.15
N VAL A 447 20.21 -11.23 -23.47
CA VAL A 447 21.49 -11.54 -24.11
C VAL A 447 22.58 -10.56 -23.67
N ASP A 448 22.30 -9.27 -23.70
CA ASP A 448 23.23 -8.22 -23.26
C ASP A 448 23.58 -8.36 -21.77
N LEU A 449 22.58 -8.56 -20.89
CA LEU A 449 22.83 -8.77 -19.47
C LEU A 449 23.63 -10.05 -19.21
N ALA A 450 23.39 -11.12 -19.96
CA ALA A 450 24.16 -12.36 -19.85
C ALA A 450 25.61 -12.15 -20.29
N ALA A 451 25.85 -11.41 -21.37
CA ALA A 451 27.19 -11.06 -21.84
C ALA A 451 27.96 -10.24 -20.79
N ARG A 452 27.34 -9.19 -20.24
CA ARG A 452 27.95 -8.38 -19.16
C ARG A 452 28.22 -9.19 -17.90
N SER A 453 27.31 -10.09 -17.53
CA SER A 453 27.49 -10.95 -16.35
C SER A 453 28.62 -11.96 -16.55
N ALA A 454 28.83 -12.43 -17.78
CA ALA A 454 29.92 -13.35 -18.12
C ALA A 454 31.30 -12.67 -18.14
N THR A 455 31.35 -11.39 -18.51
CA THR A 455 32.59 -10.60 -18.53
C THR A 455 32.87 -9.85 -17.23
N ALA A 456 31.92 -9.84 -16.29
CA ALA A 456 32.09 -9.24 -14.97
C ALA A 456 33.12 -10.02 -14.15
N THR A 457 34.38 -9.57 -14.21
CA THR A 457 35.44 -10.07 -13.36
C THR A 457 35.05 -9.80 -11.91
N PRO A 458 35.16 -10.78 -10.99
CA PRO A 458 35.11 -10.45 -9.56
C PRO A 458 36.13 -9.35 -9.28
N PRO A 459 35.83 -8.37 -8.40
CA PRO A 459 36.89 -7.49 -7.91
C PRO A 459 38.01 -8.42 -7.45
N GLU A 460 39.23 -8.22 -7.95
CA GLU A 460 40.37 -9.03 -7.54
C GLU A 460 40.31 -9.07 -6.02
N PRO A 461 40.02 -10.23 -5.41
CA PRO A 461 39.99 -10.31 -3.98
C PRO A 461 41.44 -10.46 -3.57
N THR A 462 42.18 -9.36 -3.74
CA THR A 462 43.48 -9.02 -3.16
C THR A 462 44.31 -10.26 -2.80
N GLY A 463 44.73 -10.96 -3.85
CA GLY A 463 45.76 -11.99 -3.84
C GLY A 463 45.63 -13.13 -2.83
N ARG A 464 46.64 -14.01 -2.86
CA ARG A 464 46.87 -15.02 -1.82
C ARG A 464 47.05 -14.40 -0.43
N ALA A 465 47.45 -13.12 -0.38
CA ALA A 465 47.74 -12.37 0.84
C ALA A 465 46.51 -12.13 1.72
N GLU A 466 45.32 -11.84 1.16
CA GLU A 466 44.13 -11.65 2.00
C GLU A 466 43.51 -12.94 2.49
N LEU A 467 43.56 -14.02 1.70
CA LEU A 467 43.18 -15.33 2.20
C LEU A 467 44.08 -15.73 3.37
N THR A 468 45.39 -15.52 3.23
CA THR A 468 46.35 -15.69 4.33
C THR A 468 45.99 -14.79 5.51
N ALA A 469 45.65 -13.51 5.30
CA ALA A 469 45.25 -12.62 6.38
C ALA A 469 43.94 -13.04 7.09
N LEU A 470 42.97 -13.63 6.36
CA LEU A 470 41.75 -14.19 6.94
C LEU A 470 41.99 -15.48 7.72
N GLU A 471 42.90 -16.34 7.24
CA GLU A 471 43.34 -17.55 7.93
C GLU A 471 44.18 -17.21 9.16
N GLU A 472 45.06 -16.21 9.06
CA GLU A 472 45.79 -15.60 10.18
C GLU A 472 44.81 -15.02 11.21
N LEU A 473 43.80 -14.28 10.77
CA LEU A 473 42.76 -13.74 11.66
C LEU A 473 42.01 -14.85 12.41
N ALA A 474 41.68 -15.96 11.74
CA ALA A 474 41.07 -17.12 12.40
C ALA A 474 42.02 -17.75 13.44
N GLY A 475 43.29 -17.94 13.10
CA GLY A 475 44.30 -18.46 14.03
C GLY A 475 44.50 -17.55 15.25
N VAL A 476 44.51 -16.23 15.05
CA VAL A 476 44.61 -15.24 16.13
C VAL A 476 43.39 -15.29 17.06
N LEU A 477 42.20 -15.58 16.55
CA LEU A 477 40.99 -15.77 17.36
C LEU A 477 41.03 -17.08 18.18
N ASP A 478 41.63 -18.14 17.65
CA ASP A 478 41.81 -19.39 18.38
C ASP A 478 42.86 -19.26 19.48
N GLU A 479 43.99 -18.58 19.20
CA GLU A 479 44.98 -18.21 20.21
C GLU A 479 44.35 -17.40 21.34
N TYR A 480 43.44 -16.48 21.01
CA TYR A 480 42.72 -15.68 21.99
C TYR A 480 41.87 -16.55 22.95
N ASP A 481 41.13 -17.54 22.44
CA ASP A 481 40.31 -18.41 23.28
C ASP A 481 41.14 -19.32 24.20
N ASP A 482 42.27 -19.84 23.70
CA ASP A 482 43.22 -20.62 24.53
C ASP A 482 43.73 -19.80 25.71
N ALA A 483 43.83 -18.50 25.52
CA ALA A 483 44.39 -17.62 26.51
C ALA A 483 43.39 -17.10 27.52
N VAL A 484 42.16 -16.85 27.10
CA VAL A 484 41.04 -16.66 28.02
C VAL A 484 40.93 -17.89 28.94
N ARG A 485 40.99 -19.10 28.38
CA ARG A 485 40.91 -20.35 29.15
C ARG A 485 42.09 -20.58 30.10
N SER A 486 43.26 -19.99 29.82
CA SER A 486 44.45 -20.13 30.65
C SER A 486 44.71 -18.93 31.57
N ALA A 487 43.77 -17.98 31.66
CA ALA A 487 43.85 -16.87 32.58
C ALA A 487 43.83 -17.37 34.04
N ALA A 488 44.75 -16.85 34.84
CA ALA A 488 44.79 -17.16 36.26
C ALA A 488 43.73 -16.33 37.01
N HIS A 489 42.88 -17.03 37.75
CA HIS A 489 41.84 -16.42 38.58
C HIS A 489 42.14 -16.72 40.05
N PRO A 490 42.81 -15.81 40.79
CA PRO A 490 43.27 -16.09 42.16
C PRO A 490 42.16 -16.51 43.12
N HIS A 491 40.95 -16.00 42.92
CA HIS A 491 39.78 -16.37 43.72
C HIS A 491 39.40 -17.86 43.57
N VAL A 492 39.73 -18.52 42.46
CA VAL A 492 39.47 -19.96 42.26
C VAL A 492 40.42 -20.82 43.10
N ALA A 493 41.62 -20.32 43.38
CA ALA A 493 42.61 -21.00 44.21
C ALA A 493 42.42 -20.72 45.71
N ASP A 494 41.53 -19.81 46.09
CA ASP A 494 41.25 -19.47 47.48
C ASP A 494 40.34 -20.52 48.12
N PRO A 495 40.77 -21.21 49.20
CA PRO A 495 39.97 -22.25 49.84
C PRO A 495 38.70 -21.72 50.52
N SER A 496 38.58 -20.41 50.68
CA SER A 496 37.38 -19.75 51.21
C SER A 496 36.28 -19.58 50.16
N VAL A 497 36.59 -19.80 48.89
CA VAL A 497 35.68 -19.61 47.76
C VAL A 497 35.05 -20.95 47.40
N ILE A 498 33.73 -20.94 47.29
CA ILE A 498 32.91 -22.11 47.00
C ILE A 498 32.51 -22.05 45.54
N PRO A 499 32.91 -23.02 44.68
CA PRO A 499 32.35 -23.13 43.34
C PRO A 499 30.90 -23.58 43.45
N VAL A 500 30.01 -22.90 42.71
CA VAL A 500 28.58 -23.22 42.67
C VAL A 500 28.17 -23.40 41.21
N GLU A 501 27.58 -24.56 40.92
CA GLU A 501 26.89 -24.78 39.65
C GLU A 501 25.55 -24.04 39.68
N GLY A 502 25.46 -22.95 38.93
CA GLY A 502 24.25 -22.14 38.83
C GLY A 502 23.13 -22.91 38.12
N ARG A 503 21.89 -22.75 38.60
CA ARG A 503 20.69 -23.32 37.95
C ARG A 503 20.38 -22.67 36.60
N VAL A 504 20.80 -21.42 36.44
CA VAL A 504 20.64 -20.57 35.27
C VAL A 504 21.87 -19.69 35.12
N SER A 505 22.10 -19.12 33.94
CA SER A 505 23.19 -18.16 33.72
C SER A 505 23.04 -16.91 34.62
N ALA A 506 24.14 -16.21 34.89
CA ALA A 506 24.10 -14.98 35.66
C ALA A 506 23.26 -13.88 34.99
N CYS A 507 23.22 -13.82 33.65
CA CYS A 507 22.34 -12.93 32.89
C CYS A 507 20.86 -13.23 33.14
N GLU A 508 20.48 -14.51 33.08
CA GLU A 508 19.11 -14.96 33.34
C GLU A 508 18.71 -14.74 34.80
N ALA A 509 19.62 -15.04 35.74
CA ALA A 509 19.43 -14.76 37.17
C ALA A 509 19.26 -13.26 37.45
N ALA A 510 19.91 -12.39 36.67
CA ALA A 510 19.75 -10.94 36.76
C ALA A 510 18.51 -10.42 36.01
N GLY A 511 17.87 -11.23 35.15
CA GLY A 511 16.75 -10.80 34.31
C GLY A 511 17.18 -9.86 33.18
N VAL A 512 18.45 -9.88 32.78
CA VAL A 512 19.01 -9.07 31.70
C VAL A 512 19.26 -9.95 30.47
N ARG A 513 18.99 -9.41 29.28
CA ARG A 513 19.24 -10.15 28.04
C ARG A 513 20.74 -10.26 27.80
N GLY A 514 21.25 -11.49 27.73
CA GLY A 514 22.62 -11.76 27.30
C GLY A 514 22.87 -11.12 25.94
N GLY A 515 23.94 -10.34 25.83
CA GLY A 515 24.44 -9.81 24.56
C GLY A 515 25.45 -10.78 23.96
N ARG A 516 25.51 -10.88 22.62
CA ARG A 516 26.56 -11.66 21.94
C ARG A 516 27.93 -11.02 22.19
N LEU A 517 28.93 -11.81 22.53
CA LEU A 517 30.30 -11.30 22.73
C LEU A 517 30.90 -10.88 21.38
N ALA A 518 31.66 -9.79 21.38
CA ALA A 518 32.19 -9.19 20.15
C ALA A 518 33.07 -10.18 19.38
N VAL A 519 33.82 -11.03 20.10
CA VAL A 519 34.67 -12.08 19.53
C VAL A 519 33.86 -13.17 18.81
N ASP A 520 32.69 -13.56 19.32
CA ASP A 520 31.85 -14.60 18.71
C ASP A 520 31.17 -14.06 17.44
N VAL A 521 30.72 -12.81 17.46
CA VAL A 521 30.20 -12.11 16.26
C VAL A 521 31.29 -12.02 15.19
N LEU A 522 32.51 -11.64 15.61
CA LEU A 522 33.65 -11.54 14.72
C LEU A 522 34.00 -12.91 14.11
N ARG A 523 34.03 -13.98 14.91
CA ARG A 523 34.29 -15.34 14.45
C ARG A 523 33.28 -15.82 13.41
N GLU A 524 31.99 -15.65 13.66
CA GLU A 524 30.94 -16.00 12.69
C GLU A 524 31.10 -15.23 11.38
N GLU A 525 31.39 -13.93 11.47
CA GLU A 525 31.60 -13.08 10.30
C GLU A 525 32.82 -13.50 9.49
N VAL A 526 33.96 -13.80 10.14
CA VAL A 526 35.18 -14.28 9.49
C VAL A 526 34.93 -15.64 8.83
N ALA A 527 34.35 -16.60 9.56
CA ALA A 527 34.07 -17.93 9.03
C ALA A 527 33.12 -17.89 7.82
N ARG A 528 32.03 -17.11 7.91
CA ARG A 528 31.10 -16.90 6.79
C ARG A 528 31.79 -16.31 5.57
N THR A 529 32.69 -15.38 5.80
CA THR A 529 33.39 -14.66 4.73
C THR A 529 34.45 -15.54 4.05
N VAL A 530 35.21 -16.32 4.82
CA VAL A 530 36.15 -17.33 4.30
C VAL A 530 35.39 -18.37 3.45
N GLU A 531 34.24 -18.83 3.91
CA GLU A 531 33.42 -19.79 3.18
C GLU A 531 32.80 -19.20 1.90
N GLU A 532 32.30 -17.96 1.94
CA GLU A 532 31.82 -17.25 0.75
C GLU A 532 32.96 -17.09 -0.27
N TYR A 533 34.16 -16.71 0.19
CA TYR A 533 35.35 -16.62 -0.64
C TYR A 533 35.71 -17.96 -1.30
N ARG A 534 35.79 -19.05 -0.52
CA ARG A 534 36.09 -20.39 -1.03
C ARG A 534 35.10 -20.80 -2.12
N ARG A 535 33.81 -20.48 -1.96
CA ARG A 535 32.78 -20.73 -2.99
C ARG A 535 32.96 -19.88 -4.25
N VAL A 536 33.32 -18.61 -4.11
CA VAL A 536 33.58 -17.72 -5.26
C VAL A 536 34.79 -18.22 -6.04
N VAL A 537 35.89 -18.54 -5.36
CA VAL A 537 37.11 -19.08 -5.98
C VAL A 537 36.87 -20.46 -6.61
N ALA A 538 36.18 -21.37 -5.93
CA ALA A 538 35.83 -22.67 -6.49
C ALA A 538 34.98 -22.54 -7.76
N ARG A 539 34.01 -21.62 -7.79
CA ARG A 539 33.23 -21.32 -9.00
C ARG A 539 34.11 -20.77 -10.11
N PHE A 540 34.97 -19.80 -9.81
CA PHE A 540 35.89 -19.22 -10.78
C PHE A 540 36.78 -20.29 -11.43
N HIS A 541 37.35 -21.20 -10.63
CA HIS A 541 38.15 -22.30 -11.14
C HIS A 541 37.34 -23.35 -11.92
N SER A 542 36.06 -23.53 -11.60
CA SER A 542 35.17 -24.42 -12.36
C SER A 542 34.68 -23.83 -13.69
N THR A 543 34.64 -22.50 -13.82
CA THR A 543 34.20 -21.80 -15.05
C THR A 543 35.34 -21.27 -15.90
N SER A 544 36.57 -21.19 -15.35
CA SER A 544 37.76 -20.82 -16.11
C SER A 544 38.17 -22.01 -16.97
N PRO A 545 38.13 -21.93 -18.31
CA PRO A 545 38.56 -23.02 -19.18
C PRO A 545 40.09 -23.15 -19.06
N ARG A 546 40.56 -23.93 -18.10
CA ARG A 546 41.95 -24.36 -18.06
C ARG A 546 42.12 -25.52 -19.06
N ASN A 547 42.86 -25.21 -20.12
CA ASN A 547 43.55 -26.12 -21.03
C ASN A 547 42.70 -26.77 -22.14
N VAL A 548 42.29 -25.96 -23.11
CA VAL A 548 42.51 -26.37 -24.51
C VAL A 548 43.84 -25.73 -24.92
N VAL A 549 44.94 -26.41 -24.63
CA VAL A 549 46.21 -26.17 -25.33
C VAL A 549 46.10 -26.97 -26.63
N PRO A 550 46.37 -26.37 -27.82
CA PRO A 550 46.29 -27.07 -29.09
C PRO A 550 47.24 -28.26 -29.20
#